data_AF-A0A969FTE0-F1
#
_entry.id   AF-A0A969FTE0-F1
#
_cell.length_a   1.000
_cell.length_b   1.000
_cell.length_c   1.000
_cell.angle_alpha   90.00
_cell.angle_beta   90.00
_cell.angle_gamma   90.00
#
_symmetry.space_group_name_H-M   'P 1'
#
loop_
_entity.id
_entity.type
_entity.pdbx_description
1 polymer ?
#
loop_
_entity_poly.entity_id
_entity_poly.type
_entity_poly.pdbx_seq_one_letter_code
_entity_poly.pdbx_strand_id
1 'polypeptide(L)'
;MKEKERPQGHEIIERAVEERVAQARKEEILEIYDDLLKTIWNRILPTLGRVTVMAIMERSLVITQESYPIIGHLHVNPEGVSFRALSQRVKAEEHEAIRVGLKELIANLIDILAMLTGDILVKQLLQEIEGRTP
;
A
#
# COMPACT_ATOMS: atom_id res chain seq x y z
N MET A 1 -16.44 22.73 47.06
CA MET A 1 -15.55 22.87 45.88
C MET A 1 -16.37 22.45 44.66
N LYS A 2 -16.62 23.36 43.70
CA LYS A 2 -17.43 23.06 42.50
C LYS A 2 -16.57 22.34 41.47
N GLU A 3 -16.92 21.09 41.21
CA GLU A 3 -16.43 20.30 40.10
C GLU A 3 -16.88 21.01 38.81
N LYS A 4 -15.91 21.55 38.08
CA LYS A 4 -16.13 22.31 36.86
C LYS A 4 -16.40 21.29 35.77
N GLU A 5 -17.67 20.99 35.50
CA GLU A 5 -18.10 20.20 34.34
C GLU A 5 -17.40 20.78 33.10
N ARG A 6 -16.42 20.05 32.57
CA ARG A 6 -15.80 20.42 31.29
C ARG A 6 -16.93 20.40 30.26
N PRO A 7 -17.09 21.43 29.41
CA PRO A 7 -18.21 21.47 28.48
C PRO A 7 -18.11 20.27 27.54
N GLN A 8 -19.13 19.42 27.46
CA GLN A 8 -19.21 18.24 26.60
C GLN A 8 -18.78 18.52 25.14
N GLY A 9 -18.94 19.77 24.68
CA GLY A 9 -18.48 20.21 23.36
C GLY A 9 -16.96 20.17 23.14
N HIS A 10 -16.12 20.38 24.15
CA HIS A 10 -14.66 20.32 23.98
C HIS A 10 -14.19 18.90 23.69
N GLU A 11 -14.73 17.91 24.39
CA GLU A 11 -14.40 16.49 24.21
C GLU A 11 -14.89 15.97 22.85
N ILE A 12 -16.06 16.41 22.40
CA ILE A 12 -16.58 16.10 21.05
C ILE A 12 -15.67 16.69 19.96
N ILE A 13 -15.21 17.93 20.13
CA ILE A 13 -14.32 18.59 19.16
C ILE A 13 -12.94 17.91 19.15
N GLU A 14 -12.38 17.61 20.32
CA GLU A 14 -11.07 16.94 20.45
C GLU A 14 -11.09 15.59 19.74
N ARG A 15 -12.11 14.77 20.00
CA ARG A 15 -12.31 13.49 19.32
C ARG A 15 -12.49 13.65 17.81
N ALA A 16 -13.28 14.62 17.36
CA ALA A 16 -13.47 14.89 15.93
C ALA A 16 -12.17 15.34 15.23
N VAL A 17 -11.30 16.08 15.93
CA VAL A 17 -9.98 16.48 15.42
C VAL A 17 -9.05 15.27 15.34
N GLU A 18 -8.99 14.44 16.39
CA GLU A 18 -8.17 13.21 16.40
C GLU A 18 -8.56 12.24 15.29
N GLU A 19 -9.87 12.00 15.09
CA GLU A 19 -10.39 11.14 14.03
C GLU A 19 -10.00 11.67 12.63
N ARG A 20 -10.07 13.00 12.41
CA ARG A 20 -9.64 13.63 11.14
C ARG A 20 -8.14 13.53 10.91
N VAL A 21 -7.32 13.76 11.94
CA VAL A 21 -5.86 13.64 11.83
C VAL A 21 -5.45 12.20 11.54
N ALA A 22 -6.08 11.22 12.19
CA ALA A 22 -5.84 9.81 11.94
C ALA A 22 -6.22 9.40 10.50
N GLN A 23 -7.34 9.92 9.99
CA GLN A 23 -7.78 9.68 8.61
C GLN A 23 -6.83 10.32 7.57
N ALA A 24 -6.36 11.54 7.80
CA ALA A 24 -5.40 12.19 6.90
C ALA A 24 -4.08 11.41 6.80
N ARG A 25 -3.52 10.98 7.94
CA ARG A 25 -2.30 10.14 7.95
C ARG A 25 -2.49 8.80 7.25
N LYS A 26 -3.69 8.22 7.32
CA LYS A 26 -4.02 6.98 6.60
C LYS A 26 -4.00 7.20 5.09
N GLU A 27 -4.63 8.28 4.63
CA GLU A 27 -4.64 8.65 3.21
C GLU A 27 -3.21 8.85 2.71
N GLU A 28 -2.36 9.58 3.45
CA GLU A 28 -0.94 9.76 3.13
C GLU A 28 -0.18 8.41 3.02
N ILE A 29 -0.39 7.47 3.95
CA ILE A 29 0.27 6.16 3.89
C ILE A 29 -0.16 5.37 2.66
N LEU A 30 -1.47 5.30 2.38
CA LEU A 30 -1.98 4.57 1.23
C LEU A 30 -1.48 5.17 -0.09
N GLU A 31 -1.41 6.50 -0.17
CA GLU A 31 -0.84 7.22 -1.32
C GLU A 31 0.63 6.86 -1.56
N ILE A 32 1.46 6.80 -0.50
CA ILE A 32 2.88 6.41 -0.61
C ILE A 32 3.02 5.01 -1.23
N TYR A 33 2.22 4.04 -0.78
CA TYR A 33 2.28 2.67 -1.31
C TYR A 33 1.69 2.55 -2.72
N ASP A 34 0.62 3.29 -3.01
CA ASP A 34 0.04 3.36 -4.35
C ASP A 34 1.05 3.92 -5.36
N ASP A 35 1.73 5.02 -5.02
CA ASP A 35 2.77 5.62 -5.85
C ASP A 35 3.99 4.71 -6.04
N LEU A 36 4.42 4.01 -4.99
CA LEU A 36 5.50 3.03 -5.09
C LEU A 36 5.13 1.86 -6.01
N LEU A 37 3.93 1.29 -5.87
CA LEU A 37 3.48 0.20 -6.74
C LEU A 37 3.28 0.66 -8.19
N LYS A 38 2.78 1.88 -8.42
CA LYS A 38 2.72 2.48 -9.76
C LYS A 38 4.11 2.65 -10.37
N THR A 39 5.08 3.09 -9.56
CA THR A 39 6.47 3.25 -10.00
C THR A 39 7.06 1.89 -10.42
N ILE A 40 6.90 0.87 -9.57
CA ILE A 40 7.35 -0.49 -9.89
C ILE A 40 6.67 -0.99 -11.16
N TRP A 41 5.34 -0.91 -11.23
CA TRP A 41 4.54 -1.32 -12.38
C TRP A 41 5.03 -0.69 -13.68
N ASN A 42 5.12 0.63 -13.73
CA ASN A 42 5.55 1.38 -14.90
C ASN A 42 6.97 1.03 -15.33
N ARG A 43 7.82 0.60 -14.39
CA ARG A 43 9.19 0.24 -14.71
C ARG A 43 9.34 -1.18 -15.25
N ILE A 44 8.57 -2.13 -14.73
CA ILE A 44 8.66 -3.53 -15.16
C ILE A 44 7.83 -3.81 -16.42
N LEU A 45 6.80 -2.99 -16.69
CA LEU A 45 5.89 -3.12 -17.82
C LEU A 45 6.57 -3.14 -19.20
N PRO A 46 7.51 -2.25 -19.54
CA PRO A 46 8.19 -2.26 -20.83
C PRO A 46 9.01 -3.52 -21.09
N THR A 47 9.55 -4.12 -20.03
CA THR A 47 10.46 -5.28 -20.13
C THR A 47 9.70 -6.60 -20.19
N LEU A 48 8.69 -6.76 -19.33
CA LEU A 48 7.99 -8.04 -19.16
C LEU A 48 6.68 -8.11 -19.96
N GLY A 49 6.16 -6.97 -20.40
CA GLY A 49 4.87 -6.87 -21.05
C GLY A 49 3.70 -6.97 -20.07
N ARG A 50 2.55 -6.42 -20.48
CA ARG A 50 1.37 -6.23 -19.62
C ARG A 50 0.85 -7.52 -18.99
N VAL A 51 0.70 -8.58 -19.78
CA VAL A 51 0.14 -9.86 -19.32
C VAL A 51 1.01 -10.45 -18.21
N THR A 52 2.33 -10.45 -18.40
CA THR A 52 3.28 -10.97 -17.42
C THR A 52 3.26 -10.17 -16.13
N VAL A 53 3.26 -8.83 -16.22
CA VAL A 53 3.22 -7.94 -15.05
C VAL A 53 1.94 -8.12 -14.25
N MET A 54 0.79 -8.20 -14.94
CA MET A 54 -0.50 -8.50 -14.29
C MET A 54 -0.44 -9.84 -13.54
N ALA A 55 0.01 -10.91 -14.19
CA ALA A 55 0.08 -12.23 -13.58
C ALA A 55 1.02 -12.28 -12.36
N ILE A 56 2.17 -11.60 -12.44
CA ILE A 56 3.11 -11.49 -11.32
C ILE A 56 2.45 -10.75 -10.15
N MET A 57 1.83 -9.60 -10.40
CA MET A 57 1.18 -8.79 -9.35
C MET A 57 -0.01 -9.53 -8.70
N GLU A 58 -0.84 -10.19 -9.51
CA GLU A 58 -1.93 -11.04 -9.02
C GLU A 58 -1.39 -12.16 -8.14
N ARG A 59 -0.30 -12.81 -8.55
CA ARG A 59 0.35 -13.85 -7.74
C ARG A 59 0.88 -13.29 -6.41
N SER A 60 1.53 -12.13 -6.43
CA SER A 60 2.02 -11.45 -5.21
C SER A 60 0.87 -11.13 -4.25
N LEU A 61 -0.27 -10.65 -4.77
CA LEU A 61 -1.46 -10.39 -3.97
C LEU A 61 -2.03 -11.66 -3.34
N VAL A 62 -2.18 -12.73 -4.12
CA VAL A 62 -2.70 -14.02 -3.61
C VAL A 62 -1.84 -14.53 -2.46
N ILE A 63 -0.51 -14.54 -2.62
CA ILE A 63 0.43 -14.97 -1.57
C ILE A 63 0.29 -14.09 -0.32
N THR A 64 0.25 -12.77 -0.52
CA THR A 64 0.17 -11.82 0.59
C THR A 64 -1.15 -11.94 1.36
N GLN A 65 -2.25 -12.19 0.65
CA GLN A 65 -3.58 -12.34 1.22
C GLN A 65 -3.69 -13.54 2.18
N GLU A 66 -2.85 -14.57 2.01
CA GLU A 66 -2.82 -15.73 2.93
C GLU A 66 -2.45 -15.31 4.36
N SER A 67 -1.55 -14.33 4.50
CA SER A 67 -1.13 -13.78 5.81
C SER A 67 -1.85 -12.49 6.19
N TYR A 68 -2.28 -11.69 5.20
CA TYR A 68 -2.91 -10.38 5.39
C TYR A 68 -4.21 -10.27 4.59
N PRO A 69 -5.35 -10.82 5.07
CA PRO A 69 -6.59 -10.87 4.32
C PRO A 69 -7.12 -9.52 3.82
N ILE A 70 -6.84 -8.43 4.56
CA ILE A 70 -7.24 -7.06 4.21
C ILE A 70 -6.66 -6.61 2.86
N ILE A 71 -5.51 -7.14 2.46
CA ILE A 71 -4.84 -6.84 1.19
C ILE A 71 -5.62 -7.39 -0.01
N GLY A 72 -6.49 -8.39 0.21
CA GLY A 72 -7.40 -8.92 -0.83
C GLY A 72 -8.43 -7.90 -1.36
N HIS A 73 -8.51 -6.70 -0.76
CA HIS A 73 -9.28 -5.58 -1.30
C HIS A 73 -8.54 -4.74 -2.35
N LEU A 74 -7.28 -5.06 -2.65
CA LEU A 74 -6.59 -4.52 -3.81
C LEU A 74 -7.00 -5.27 -5.08
N HIS A 75 -7.06 -4.54 -6.19
CA HIS A 75 -7.42 -5.12 -7.48
C HIS A 75 -6.37 -4.80 -8.54
N VAL A 76 -5.89 -5.83 -9.24
CA VAL A 76 -5.03 -5.63 -10.41
C VAL A 76 -5.89 -5.36 -11.62
N ASN A 77 -5.53 -4.36 -12.40
CA ASN A 77 -6.14 -4.02 -13.67
C ASN A 77 -5.04 -3.69 -14.69
N PRO A 78 -5.39 -3.48 -15.97
CA PRO A 78 -4.40 -3.11 -16.98
C PRO A 78 -3.57 -1.87 -16.62
N GLU A 79 -4.12 -0.94 -15.85
CA GLU A 79 -3.47 0.32 -15.45
C GLU A 79 -2.58 0.21 -14.21
N GLY A 80 -2.65 -0.91 -13.46
CA GLY A 80 -1.87 -1.14 -12.26
C GLY A 80 -2.67 -1.77 -11.12
N VAL A 81 -2.35 -1.40 -9.89
CA VAL A 81 -3.05 -1.85 -8.68
C VAL A 81 -4.02 -0.75 -8.23
N SER A 82 -5.28 -1.09 -8.02
CA SER A 82 -6.29 -0.17 -7.53
C SER A 82 -6.49 -0.31 -6.02
N PHE A 83 -6.30 0.81 -5.33
CA PHE A 83 -6.53 0.95 -3.88
C PHE A 83 -7.95 1.35 -3.51
N ARG A 84 -8.83 1.57 -4.50
CA ARG A 84 -10.16 2.17 -4.30
C ARG A 84 -11.04 1.38 -3.33
N ALA A 85 -11.07 0.05 -3.45
CA ALA A 85 -11.89 -0.79 -2.59
C ALA A 85 -11.30 -0.91 -1.18
N LEU A 86 -9.97 -0.89 -1.05
CA LEU A 86 -9.27 -0.86 0.22
C LEU A 86 -9.57 0.46 0.96
N SER A 87 -9.36 1.63 0.34
CA SER A 87 -9.52 2.93 1.01
C SER A 87 -10.92 3.15 1.60
N GLN A 88 -11.95 2.62 0.93
CA GLN A 88 -13.35 2.70 1.36
C GLN A 88 -13.71 1.80 2.56
N ARG A 89 -12.95 0.74 2.82
CA ARG A 89 -13.29 -0.30 3.81
C ARG A 89 -12.45 -0.25 5.08
N VAL A 90 -11.27 0.35 5.00
CA VAL A 90 -10.28 0.31 6.06
C VAL A 90 -10.73 1.06 7.30
N LYS A 91 -10.71 0.36 8.44
CA LYS A 91 -10.89 0.93 9.77
C LYS A 91 -9.56 1.34 10.41
N ALA A 92 -9.63 2.22 11.40
CA ALA A 92 -8.46 2.69 12.15
C ALA A 92 -7.65 1.55 12.79
N GLU A 93 -8.34 0.52 13.29
CA GLU A 93 -7.72 -0.67 13.90
C GLU A 93 -6.90 -1.53 12.92
N GLU A 94 -7.14 -1.42 11.62
CA GLU A 94 -6.50 -2.24 10.59
C GLU A 94 -5.26 -1.56 9.99
N HIS A 95 -4.95 -0.33 10.40
CA HIS A 95 -3.87 0.48 9.79
C HIS A 95 -2.50 -0.19 9.84
N GLU A 96 -2.14 -0.81 10.96
CA GLU A 96 -0.88 -1.54 11.07
C GLU A 96 -0.88 -2.76 10.15
N ALA A 97 -1.96 -3.54 10.15
CA ALA A 97 -2.08 -4.72 9.31
C ALA A 97 -1.98 -4.39 7.81
N ILE A 98 -2.52 -3.24 7.40
CA ILE A 98 -2.42 -2.76 6.01
C ILE A 98 -1.00 -2.32 5.68
N ARG A 99 -0.35 -1.54 6.54
CA ARG A 99 1.04 -1.12 6.34
C ARG A 99 1.94 -2.35 6.19
N VAL A 100 1.83 -3.31 7.10
CA VAL A 100 2.64 -4.53 7.06
C VAL A 100 2.29 -5.36 5.83
N GLY A 101 1.00 -5.53 5.51
CA GLY A 101 0.56 -6.26 4.34
C GLY A 101 1.00 -5.63 3.01
N LEU A 102 1.00 -4.30 2.88
CA LEU A 102 1.49 -3.61 1.70
C LEU A 102 3.02 -3.73 1.55
N LYS A 103 3.75 -3.68 2.66
CA LYS A 103 5.19 -3.96 2.67
C LYS A 103 5.47 -5.39 2.20
N GLU A 104 4.70 -6.35 2.70
CA GLU A 104 4.82 -7.76 2.34
C GLU A 104 4.45 -8.00 0.87
N LEU A 105 3.43 -7.31 0.36
CA LEU A 105 3.06 -7.35 -1.06
C LEU A 105 4.24 -6.94 -1.96
N ILE A 106 4.90 -5.84 -1.62
CA ILE A 106 6.06 -5.37 -2.37
C ILE A 106 7.22 -6.37 -2.26
N ALA A 107 7.48 -6.93 -1.08
CA ALA A 107 8.51 -7.96 -0.91
C ALA A 107 8.24 -9.18 -1.80
N ASN A 108 7.03 -9.74 -1.74
CA ASN A 108 6.61 -10.86 -2.58
C ASN A 108 6.70 -10.56 -4.08
N LEU A 109 6.40 -9.33 -4.49
CA LEU A 109 6.57 -8.87 -5.87
C LEU A 109 8.04 -8.89 -6.29
N ILE A 110 8.93 -8.32 -5.47
CA ILE A 110 10.37 -8.30 -5.73
C ILE A 110 10.93 -9.72 -5.77
N ASP A 111 10.52 -10.61 -4.87
CA ASP A 111 10.97 -12.00 -4.84
C ASP A 111 10.56 -12.77 -6.09
N ILE A 112 9.32 -12.59 -6.57
CA ILE A 112 8.87 -13.20 -7.83
C ILE A 112 9.66 -12.65 -9.01
N LEU A 113 9.92 -11.35 -9.06
CA LEU A 113 10.75 -10.73 -10.10
C LEU A 113 12.18 -11.30 -10.07
N ALA A 114 12.79 -11.42 -8.90
CA ALA A 114 14.11 -12.00 -8.72
C ALA A 114 14.15 -13.46 -9.19
N MET A 115 13.13 -14.24 -8.81
CA MET A 115 13.00 -15.65 -9.21
C MET A 115 12.91 -15.81 -10.74
N LEU A 116 12.19 -14.92 -11.42
CA LEU A 116 11.95 -15.04 -12.87
C LEU A 116 13.05 -14.43 -13.74
N THR A 117 13.75 -13.41 -13.23
CA THR A 117 14.69 -12.61 -14.03
C THR A 117 16.12 -12.62 -13.49
N GLY A 118 16.36 -13.33 -12.40
CA GLY A 118 17.54 -13.16 -11.56
C GLY A 118 17.58 -11.76 -10.95
N ASP A 119 18.76 -11.33 -10.52
CA ASP A 119 18.90 -10.03 -9.87
C ASP A 119 18.90 -8.83 -10.84
N ILE A 120 18.89 -9.06 -12.16
CA ILE A 120 19.16 -8.01 -13.15
C ILE A 120 18.09 -6.92 -13.09
N LEU A 121 16.82 -7.34 -13.24
CA LEU A 121 15.69 -6.42 -13.27
C LEU A 121 15.43 -5.82 -11.87
N VAL A 122 15.64 -6.60 -10.81
CA VAL A 122 15.51 -6.13 -9.42
C VAL A 122 16.55 -5.06 -9.09
N LYS A 123 17.82 -5.24 -9.49
CA LYS A 123 18.87 -4.23 -9.26
C LYS A 123 18.57 -2.91 -9.97
N GLN A 124 18.11 -2.97 -11.22
CA GLN A 124 17.69 -1.78 -11.97
C GLN A 124 16.53 -1.08 -11.27
N LEU A 125 15.52 -1.84 -10.86
CA LEU A 125 14.36 -1.31 -10.16
C LEU A 125 14.73 -0.62 -8.83
N LEU A 126 15.59 -1.24 -8.02
CA LEU A 126 16.03 -0.68 -6.74
C LEU A 126 16.84 0.63 -6.91
N GLN A 127 17.72 0.70 -7.91
CA GLN A 127 18.48 1.93 -8.21
C GLN A 127 17.54 3.11 -8.47
N GLU A 128 16.46 2.87 -9.19
CA GLU A 128 15.50 3.91 -9.55
C GLU A 128 14.58 4.31 -8.40
N ILE A 129 14.14 3.34 -7.59
CA ILE A 129 13.35 3.62 -6.37
C ILE A 129 14.18 4.45 -5.38
N GLU A 130 15.49 4.17 -5.26
CA GLU A 130 16.40 4.95 -4.40
C GLU A 130 16.76 6.33 -4.99
N GLY A 131 16.26 6.69 -6.18
CA GLY A 131 16.60 7.93 -6.87
C GLY A 131 18.05 7.98 -7.36
N ARG A 132 18.75 6.83 -7.40
CA ARG A 132 20.11 6.71 -7.93
C ARG A 132 20.02 6.46 -9.43
N THR A 133 19.88 7.54 -10.19
CA THR A 133 20.17 7.48 -11.64
C THR A 133 21.69 7.36 -11.83
N PRO A 134 22.18 6.57 -12.82
CA PRO A 134 23.60 6.53 -13.16
C PRO A 134 24.15 7.89 -13.60
#